data_AF-A0A0G1VNA5-F1
#
_entry.id   AF-A0A0G1VNA5-F1
#
_cell.length_a   1.000
_cell.length_b   1.000
_cell.length_c   1.000
_cell.angle_alpha   90.00
_cell.angle_beta   90.00
_cell.angle_gamma   90.00
#
_symmetry.space_group_name_H-M   'P 1'
#
loop_
_entity.id
_entity.type
_entity.pdbx_description
1 polymer ?
#
loop_
_entity_poly.entity_id
_entity_poly.type
_entity_poly.pdbx_seq_one_letter_code
_entity_poly.pdbx_strand_id
1 'polypeptide(L)'
;MTLYPLSITTMSLFGPSRTKGITKDELMFVRGELMSASFGHGAEKLSSYQVNELMEQLNIALDADSSGDIAHGWGQVNASEAAQIEANAANGRGIKYSAAQLEHIKRVFAKYIDIDKHKSLF
;
A
#
# COMPACT_ATOMS: atom_id res chain seq x y z
N MET A 1 -23.74 -47.42 11.17
CA MET A 1 -22.40 -47.05 10.66
C MET A 1 -22.47 -45.60 10.21
N THR A 2 -22.01 -44.68 11.06
CA THR A 2 -21.99 -43.24 10.81
C THR A 2 -20.61 -42.85 10.28
N LEU A 3 -20.54 -42.48 9.01
CA LEU A 3 -19.33 -41.96 8.37
C LEU A 3 -19.14 -40.49 8.77
N TYR A 4 -18.10 -40.21 9.55
CA TYR A 4 -17.65 -38.84 9.78
C TYR A 4 -16.92 -38.34 8.53
N PRO A 5 -17.24 -37.14 8.01
CA PRO A 5 -16.43 -36.54 6.97
C PRO A 5 -15.08 -36.12 7.58
N LEU A 6 -13.99 -36.69 7.05
CA LEU A 6 -12.64 -36.20 7.23
C LEU A 6 -12.58 -34.77 6.69
N SER A 7 -12.65 -33.78 7.59
CA SER A 7 -12.27 -32.41 7.27
C SER A 7 -10.79 -32.43 6.91
N ILE A 8 -10.50 -32.41 5.61
CA ILE A 8 -9.17 -32.13 5.09
C ILE A 8 -8.88 -30.68 5.48
N THR A 9 -8.21 -30.49 6.61
CA THR A 9 -7.62 -29.20 6.96
C THR A 9 -6.48 -29.00 5.97
N THR A 10 -6.73 -28.25 4.90
CA THR A 10 -5.70 -27.72 4.02
C THR A 10 -4.78 -26.84 4.86
N MET A 11 -3.73 -27.45 5.43
CA MET A 11 -2.63 -26.70 6.01
C MET A 11 -1.89 -26.04 4.86
N SER A 12 -2.27 -24.80 4.55
CA SER A 12 -1.50 -23.92 3.69
C SER A 12 -0.08 -23.86 4.23
N LEU A 13 0.91 -24.20 3.38
CA LEU A 13 2.34 -24.05 3.65
C LEU A 13 2.75 -22.59 3.86
N PHE A 14 1.86 -21.67 3.52
CA PHE A 14 1.95 -20.26 3.80
C PHE A 14 1.09 -19.97 5.02
N GLY A 15 1.63 -19.24 6.00
CA GLY A 15 0.84 -18.73 7.14
C GLY A 15 -0.38 -17.93 6.66
N PRO A 16 -1.28 -17.51 7.58
CA PRO A 16 -2.48 -16.76 7.22
C PRO A 16 -2.14 -15.62 6.25
N SER A 17 -2.91 -15.50 5.16
CA SER A 17 -2.73 -14.44 4.17
C SER A 17 -2.77 -13.09 4.86
N ARG A 18 -1.78 -12.23 4.63
CA ARG A 18 -1.80 -10.88 5.18
C ARG A 18 -2.97 -10.10 4.57
N THR A 19 -3.49 -9.15 5.32
CA THR A 19 -4.37 -8.11 4.79
C THR A 19 -3.64 -7.30 3.71
N LYS A 20 -4.37 -6.91 2.67
CA LYS A 20 -3.87 -6.06 1.58
C LYS A 20 -3.60 -4.65 2.10
N GLY A 21 -2.45 -4.08 1.77
CA GLY A 21 -2.03 -2.75 2.25
C GLY A 21 -0.59 -2.41 1.88
N ILE A 22 -0.08 -1.25 2.26
CA ILE A 22 1.33 -0.84 2.07
C ILE A 22 2.02 -0.89 3.42
N THR A 23 3.09 -1.65 3.55
CA THR A 23 3.85 -1.80 4.80
C THR A 23 5.00 -0.79 4.89
N LYS A 24 5.53 -0.61 6.11
CA LYS A 24 6.69 0.26 6.35
C LYS A 24 7.92 -0.14 5.52
N ASP A 25 8.16 -1.43 5.35
CA ASP A 25 9.29 -1.94 4.56
C ASP A 25 9.14 -1.62 3.06
N GLU A 26 7.90 -1.48 2.59
CA GLU A 26 7.62 -1.19 1.17
C GLU A 26 7.73 0.29 0.82
N LEU A 27 7.74 1.19 1.82
CA LEU A 27 7.82 2.62 1.62
C LEU A 27 9.04 3.03 0.78
N MET A 28 10.19 2.37 0.96
CA MET A 28 11.38 2.67 0.16
C MET A 28 11.19 2.35 -1.32
N PHE A 29 10.46 1.27 -1.63
CA PHE A 29 10.16 0.87 -3.01
C PHE A 29 9.08 1.77 -3.62
N VAL A 30 8.03 2.09 -2.85
CA VAL A 30 6.99 3.07 -3.23
C VAL A 30 7.64 4.41 -3.58
N ARG A 31 8.55 4.91 -2.72
CA ARG A 31 9.30 6.14 -2.98
C ARG A 31 10.09 6.08 -4.28
N GLY A 32 10.79 4.96 -4.53
CA GLY A 32 11.54 4.74 -5.77
C GLY A 32 10.66 4.80 -7.01
N GLU A 33 9.50 4.15 -6.98
CA GLU A 33 8.55 4.15 -8.10
C GLU A 33 7.86 5.50 -8.31
N LEU A 34 7.53 6.22 -7.24
CA LEU A 34 7.00 7.59 -7.36
C LEU A 34 8.03 8.56 -7.96
N MET A 35 9.32 8.40 -7.64
CA MET A 35 10.38 9.21 -8.27
C MET A 35 10.70 8.78 -9.70
N SER A 36 10.39 7.53 -10.06
CA SER A 36 10.62 6.98 -11.39
C SER A 36 9.44 7.31 -12.30
N ALA A 37 9.66 8.17 -13.29
CA ALA A 37 8.76 8.27 -14.43
C ALA A 37 9.13 7.18 -15.45
N SER A 38 8.14 6.50 -16.04
CA SER A 38 8.36 5.62 -17.18
C SER A 38 9.10 6.38 -18.30
N PHE A 39 10.02 5.73 -19.00
CA PHE A 39 10.84 6.36 -20.03
C PHE A 39 9.94 7.07 -21.07
N GLY A 40 10.07 8.40 -21.20
CA GLY A 40 9.23 9.23 -22.08
C GLY A 40 8.03 9.92 -21.41
N HIS A 41 7.74 9.64 -20.12
CA HIS A 41 6.57 10.16 -19.40
C HIS A 41 6.93 11.30 -18.42
N GLY A 42 7.55 12.37 -18.93
CA GLY A 42 7.96 13.51 -18.10
C GLY A 42 6.80 14.19 -17.35
N ALA A 43 5.58 14.10 -17.86
CA ALA A 43 4.37 14.65 -17.24
C ALA A 43 3.91 13.89 -15.98
N GLU A 44 4.33 12.63 -15.81
CA GLU A 44 4.05 11.78 -14.64
C GLU A 44 5.11 11.94 -13.56
N LYS A 45 6.26 12.56 -13.89
CA LYS A 45 7.38 12.72 -12.97
C LYS A 45 6.97 13.59 -11.79
N LEU A 46 7.03 13.03 -10.60
CA LEU A 46 6.87 13.78 -9.36
C LEU A 46 8.19 14.46 -9.00
N SER A 47 8.10 15.68 -8.50
CA SER A 47 9.23 16.35 -7.85
C SER A 47 9.58 15.67 -6.53
N SER A 48 10.83 15.78 -6.08
CA SER A 48 11.24 15.22 -4.79
C SER A 48 10.40 15.76 -3.62
N TYR A 49 9.93 17.00 -3.72
CA TYR A 49 9.04 17.60 -2.73
C TYR A 49 7.66 16.94 -2.69
N GLN A 50 7.04 16.75 -3.87
CA GLN A 50 5.78 15.99 -4.02
C GLN A 50 5.90 14.56 -3.48
N VAL A 51 7.01 13.88 -3.78
CA VAL A 51 7.22 12.52 -3.26
C VAL A 51 7.38 12.53 -1.74
N ASN A 52 8.17 13.45 -1.17
CA ASN A 52 8.37 13.53 0.28
C ASN A 52 7.04 13.75 1.03
N GLU A 53 6.16 14.62 0.53
CA GLU A 53 4.83 14.84 1.11
C GLU A 53 4.00 13.56 1.13
N LEU A 54 3.94 12.84 0.01
CA LEU A 54 3.22 11.57 -0.07
C LEU A 54 3.80 10.53 0.91
N MET A 55 5.13 10.48 1.03
CA MET A 55 5.78 9.59 1.98
C MET A 55 5.52 9.96 3.44
N GLU A 56 5.40 11.25 3.75
CA GLU A 56 5.02 11.73 5.08
C GLU A 56 3.59 11.33 5.42
N GLN A 57 2.64 11.50 4.50
CA GLN A 57 1.25 11.08 4.69
C GLN A 57 1.13 9.56 4.85
N LEU A 58 1.90 8.78 4.08
CA LEU A 58 1.98 7.32 4.26
C LEU A 58 2.59 6.94 5.61
N ASN A 59 3.65 7.61 6.06
CA ASN A 59 4.23 7.36 7.39
C ASN A 59 3.25 7.71 8.52
N ILE A 60 2.53 8.83 8.40
CA ILE A 60 1.50 9.21 9.38
C ILE A 60 0.38 8.17 9.41
N ALA A 61 -0.05 7.67 8.25
CA ALA A 61 -1.06 6.61 8.17
C ALA A 61 -0.56 5.29 8.77
N LEU A 62 0.73 4.98 8.66
CA LEU A 62 1.35 3.80 9.28
C LEU A 62 1.51 3.92 10.80
N ASP A 63 1.81 5.12 11.30
CA ASP A 63 1.97 5.39 12.74
C ASP A 63 0.61 5.60 13.43
N ALA A 64 -0.43 5.98 12.67
CA ALA A 64 -1.80 6.06 13.17
C ALA A 64 -2.35 4.65 13.37
N ASP A 65 -2.02 4.04 14.51
CA ASP A 65 -2.51 2.74 15.01
C ASP A 65 -4.00 2.54 14.68
N SER A 66 -4.27 1.95 13.51
CA SER A 66 -5.61 1.52 13.16
C SER A 66 -5.88 0.30 14.05
N SER A 67 -7.03 0.28 14.72
CA SER A 67 -7.33 -0.73 15.75
C SER A 67 -7.29 -2.18 15.23
N GLY A 68 -7.29 -2.37 13.90
CA GLY A 68 -7.11 -3.65 13.21
C GLY A 68 -5.65 -4.12 13.09
N ASP A 69 -4.68 -3.20 13.10
CA ASP A 69 -3.25 -3.53 12.95
C ASP A 69 -2.65 -4.11 14.23
N ILE A 70 -3.18 -3.74 15.39
CA ILE A 70 -2.83 -4.31 16.71
C ILE A 70 -3.17 -5.81 16.78
N ALA A 71 -4.23 -6.26 16.10
CA ALA A 71 -4.68 -7.65 16.14
C ALA A 71 -3.77 -8.60 15.35
N HIS A 72 -3.03 -8.08 14.36
CA HIS A 72 -2.16 -8.88 13.50
C HIS A 72 -0.67 -8.55 13.68
N GLY A 73 -0.32 -7.43 14.32
CA GLY A 73 1.05 -7.03 14.64
C GLY A 73 1.81 -6.35 13.49
N TRP A 74 1.10 -5.76 12.52
CA TRP A 74 1.70 -5.12 11.35
C TRP A 74 1.00 -3.78 11.08
N GLY A 75 1.71 -2.66 11.25
CA GLY A 75 1.24 -1.37 10.74
C GLY A 75 1.27 -1.36 9.22
N GLN A 76 0.14 -1.08 8.58
CA GLN A 76 0.03 -1.02 7.13
C GLN A 76 -1.01 0.03 6.69
N VAL A 77 -0.75 0.71 5.57
CA VAL A 77 -1.72 1.59 4.94
C VAL A 77 -2.69 0.74 4.13
N ASN A 78 -3.95 0.68 4.53
CA ASN A 78 -4.98 -0.05 3.80
C ASN A 78 -5.49 0.75 2.58
N ALA A 79 -6.33 0.12 1.76
CA ALA A 79 -6.88 0.75 0.56
C ALA A 79 -7.71 2.02 0.84
N SER A 80 -8.40 2.08 1.98
CA SER A 80 -9.19 3.26 2.37
C SER A 80 -8.29 4.44 2.73
N GLU A 81 -7.20 4.19 3.46
CA GLU A 81 -6.22 5.22 3.84
C GLU A 81 -5.45 5.73 2.62
N ALA A 82 -5.03 4.83 1.74
CA ALA A 82 -4.40 5.22 0.47
C ALA A 82 -5.34 6.07 -0.39
N ALA A 83 -6.63 5.69 -0.49
CA ALA A 83 -7.63 6.48 -1.20
C ALA A 83 -7.84 7.88 -0.57
N GLN A 84 -7.72 8.00 0.75
CA GLN A 84 -7.80 9.29 1.43
C GLN A 84 -6.57 10.17 1.14
N ILE A 85 -5.38 9.59 1.07
CA ILE A 85 -4.14 10.27 0.64
C ILE A 85 -4.28 10.75 -0.82
N GLU A 86 -4.78 9.90 -1.71
CA GLU A 86 -5.06 10.25 -3.10
C GLU A 86 -6.07 11.39 -3.22
N ALA A 87 -7.16 11.35 -2.43
CA ALA A 87 -8.16 12.42 -2.41
C ALA A 87 -7.59 13.73 -1.89
N ASN A 88 -6.72 13.68 -0.86
CA ASN A 88 -6.02 14.86 -0.35
C ASN A 88 -5.08 15.48 -1.40
N ALA A 89 -4.35 14.64 -2.14
CA ALA A 89 -3.51 15.08 -3.25
C ALA A 89 -4.35 15.71 -4.37
N ALA A 90 -5.49 15.11 -4.73
CA ALA A 90 -6.40 15.62 -5.75
C ALA A 90 -7.05 16.97 -5.36
N ASN A 91 -7.34 17.16 -4.07
CA ASN A 91 -7.91 18.40 -3.54
C ASN A 91 -6.90 19.55 -3.48
N GLY A 92 -5.62 19.31 -3.79
CA GLY A 92 -4.60 20.35 -3.90
C GLY A 92 -4.31 21.07 -2.59
N ARG A 93 -4.55 20.44 -1.44
CA ARG A 93 -4.17 20.99 -0.13
C ARG A 93 -2.64 21.00 -0.06
N GLY A 94 -2.04 22.20 -0.14
CA GLY A 94 -0.59 22.40 -0.05
C GLY A 94 0.16 22.20 -1.37
N ILE A 95 -0.06 21.09 -2.08
CA ILE A 95 0.67 20.74 -3.31
C ILE A 95 -0.31 20.47 -4.45
N LYS A 96 -0.06 21.09 -5.62
CA LYS A 96 -0.83 20.79 -6.83
C LYS A 96 -0.17 19.65 -7.61
N TYR A 97 -1.00 18.71 -8.05
CA TYR A 97 -0.62 17.59 -8.90
C TYR A 97 -1.33 17.71 -10.24
N SER A 98 -0.66 17.34 -11.33
CA SER A 98 -1.31 17.19 -12.63
C SER A 98 -2.19 15.93 -12.64
N ALA A 99 -3.12 15.82 -13.58
CA ALA A 99 -3.92 14.61 -13.73
C ALA A 99 -3.05 13.36 -13.98
N ALA A 100 -1.98 13.50 -14.76
CA ALA A 100 -1.02 12.43 -15.03
C ALA A 100 -0.24 12.02 -13.76
N GLN A 101 0.13 12.98 -12.91
CA GLN A 101 0.78 12.69 -11.63
C GLN A 101 -0.17 11.97 -10.66
N LEU A 102 -1.43 12.37 -10.59
CA LEU A 102 -2.44 11.70 -9.76
C LEU A 102 -2.68 10.26 -10.23
N GLU A 103 -2.75 10.05 -11.55
CA GLU A 103 -2.89 8.71 -12.12
C GLU A 103 -1.67 7.83 -11.82
N HIS A 104 -0.46 8.41 -11.88
CA HIS A 104 0.77 7.71 -11.50
C HIS A 104 0.76 7.31 -10.02
N ILE A 105 0.42 8.23 -9.11
CA ILE A 105 0.30 7.95 -7.67
C ILE A 105 -0.65 6.79 -7.42
N LYS A 106 -1.87 6.86 -7.99
CA LYS A 106 -2.90 5.82 -7.84
C LYS A 106 -2.42 4.46 -8.33
N ARG A 107 -1.72 4.44 -9.47
CA ARG A 107 -1.18 3.20 -10.04
C ARG A 107 -0.14 2.56 -9.14
N VAL A 108 0.79 3.37 -8.61
CA VAL A 108 1.80 2.89 -7.67
C VAL A 108 1.12 2.39 -6.40
N PHE A 109 0.21 3.14 -5.79
CA PHE A 109 -0.45 2.72 -4.55
C PHE A 109 -1.26 1.43 -4.74
N ALA A 110 -2.08 1.35 -5.80
CA ALA A 110 -2.84 0.15 -6.12
C ALA A 110 -1.94 -1.09 -6.29
N LYS A 111 -0.79 -0.93 -6.97
CA LYS A 111 0.18 -2.00 -7.12
C LYS A 111 0.66 -2.54 -5.77
N TYR A 112 1.05 -1.68 -4.84
CA TYR A 112 1.58 -2.13 -3.54
C TYR A 112 0.51 -2.65 -2.58
N ILE A 113 -0.73 -2.16 -2.69
CA ILE A 113 -1.87 -2.68 -1.93
C ILE A 113 -2.23 -4.10 -2.39
N ASP A 114 -2.22 -4.35 -3.70
CA ASP A 114 -2.70 -5.60 -4.28
C ASP A 114 -1.66 -6.73 -4.28
N ILE A 115 -0.42 -6.46 -3.84
CA ILE A 115 0.58 -7.52 -3.64
C ILE A 115 0.06 -8.48 -2.58
N ASP A 116 -0.12 -9.75 -2.97
CA ASP A 116 -0.38 -10.83 -2.03
C ASP A 116 0.87 -11.07 -1.17
N LYS A 117 0.75 -10.77 0.11
CA LYS A 117 1.87 -10.91 1.05
C LYS A 117 1.68 -12.16 1.88
N HIS A 118 2.66 -13.04 1.78
CA HIS A 118 2.75 -14.24 2.61
C HIS A 118 3.85 -14.06 3.63
N LYS A 119 3.54 -14.31 4.91
CA LYS A 119 4.59 -14.48 5.92
C LYS A 119 5.23 -15.85 5.65
N SER A 120 6.48 -15.85 5.19
CA SER A 120 7.28 -17.07 5.16
C SER A 120 7.34 -17.66 6.58
N LEU A 121 7.17 -18.97 6.71
CA LEU A 121 7.28 -19.68 8.00
C LEU A 121 8.74 -19.97 8.41
N PHE A 122 9.72 -19.43 7.67
CA PHE A 122 11.15 -19.60 7.88
C PHE A 122 11.79 -18.33 8.45
#